data_AF-A0A2P7EBN2-F1
#
_entry.id   AF-A0A2P7EBN2-F1
#
_cell.length_a   1.000
_cell.length_b   1.000
_cell.length_c   1.000
_cell.angle_alpha   90.00
_cell.angle_beta   90.00
_cell.angle_gamma   90.00
#
_symmetry.space_group_name_H-M   'P 1'
#
loop_
_entity.id
_entity.type
_entity.pdbx_description
1 polymer ?
#
loop_
_entity_poly.entity_id
_entity_poly.type
_entity_poly.pdbx_seq_one_letter_code
_entity_poly.pdbx_strand_id
1 'polypeptide(L)' 'MKNFSGPLRRMLIYGFSSYFGLVLINNSELNLPNMWEAYAPMFITIYILTQWLDRKFNDQSKLK' A
#
# COMPACT_ATOMS: atom_id res chain seq x y z
N MET A 1 7.62 26.35 -6.73
CA MET A 1 7.18 25.03 -7.23
C MET A 1 6.46 24.31 -6.11
N LYS A 2 5.26 23.74 -6.32
CA LYS A 2 4.59 22.93 -5.29
C LYS A 2 5.40 21.65 -5.05
N ASN A 3 5.72 21.33 -3.80
CA ASN A 3 6.42 20.10 -3.44
C ASN A 3 5.45 18.90 -3.53
N PHE A 4 5.38 18.28 -4.69
CA PHE A 4 4.55 17.09 -4.95
C PHE A 4 5.12 15.78 -4.39
N SER A 5 6.28 15.81 -3.73
CA SER A 5 6.99 14.62 -3.27
C SER A 5 6.19 13.77 -2.28
N GLY A 6 5.42 14.39 -1.37
CA GLY A 6 4.57 13.67 -0.40
C GLY A 6 3.40 12.93 -1.06
N PRO A 7 2.49 13.64 -1.76
CA PRO A 7 1.39 13.00 -2.49
C PRO A 7 1.85 11.93 -3.49
N LEU A 8 2.93 12.20 -4.24
CA LEU A 8 3.48 11.24 -5.20
C LEU A 8 4.01 9.99 -4.50
N ARG A 9 4.74 10.14 -3.39
CA ARG A 9 5.22 8.99 -2.60
C ARG A 9 4.07 8.12 -2.09
N ARG A 10 3.00 8.74 -1.56
CA ARG A 10 1.80 8.01 -1.10
C ARG A 10 1.14 7.25 -2.24
N MET A 11 1.00 7.90 -3.39
CA MET A 11 0.45 7.28 -4.60
C MET A 11 1.28 6.07 -5.02
N LEU A 12 2.61 6.19 -5.05
CA LEU A 12 3.50 5.11 -5.44
C LEU A 12 3.46 3.95 -4.44
N ILE A 13 3.55 4.21 -3.13
CA ILE A 13 3.48 3.16 -2.10
C ILE A 13 2.14 2.41 -2.23
N TYR A 14 1.03 3.13 -2.26
CA TYR A 14 -0.29 2.52 -2.36
C TYR A 14 -0.45 1.71 -3.66
N GLY A 15 -0.04 2.29 -4.79
CA GLY A 15 -0.13 1.66 -6.10
C GLY A 15 0.69 0.37 -6.19
N PHE A 16 1.97 0.42 -5.82
CA PHE A 16 2.85 -0.75 -5.87
C PHE A 16 2.40 -1.85 -4.89
N SER A 17 2.07 -1.50 -3.64
CA SER A 17 1.62 -2.48 -2.66
C SER A 17 0.27 -3.11 -3.05
N SER A 18 -0.64 -2.34 -3.63
CA SER A 18 -1.91 -2.88 -4.15
C SER A 18 -1.69 -3.83 -5.31
N TYR A 19 -0.88 -3.43 -6.29
CA TYR A 19 -0.57 -4.30 -7.42
C TYR A 19 0.07 -5.61 -6.96
N PHE A 20 1.02 -5.55 -6.02
CA PHE A 20 1.67 -6.73 -5.46
C PHE A 20 0.68 -7.66 -4.76
N GLY A 21 -0.22 -7.13 -3.91
CA GLY A 21 -1.23 -7.96 -3.26
C GLY A 21 -2.22 -8.60 -4.25
N LEU A 22 -2.60 -7.87 -5.32
CA LEU A 22 -3.43 -8.44 -6.40
C LEU A 22 -2.71 -9.60 -7.09
N VAL A 23 -1.42 -9.46 -7.39
CA VAL A 23 -0.61 -10.52 -8.00
C VAL A 23 -0.59 -11.75 -7.10
N LEU A 24 -0.37 -11.58 -5.78
CA LEU A 24 -0.37 -12.71 -4.85
C LEU A 24 -1.72 -13.41 -4.79
N ILE A 25 -2.82 -12.67 -4.58
CA ILE A 25 -4.16 -13.25 -4.49
C ILE A 25 -4.53 -13.96 -5.80
N ASN A 26 -4.33 -13.31 -6.94
CA ASN A 26 -4.75 -13.86 -8.24
C ASN A 26 -3.93 -15.09 -8.68
N ASN A 27 -2.74 -15.30 -8.12
CA ASN A 27 -1.89 -16.46 -8.42
C ASN A 27 -1.87 -17.50 -7.28
N SER A 28 -2.67 -17.32 -6.23
CA SER A 28 -2.67 -18.20 -5.05
C SER A 28 -3.62 -19.40 -5.15
N GLU A 29 -4.39 -19.51 -6.24
CA GLU A 29 -5.45 -20.53 -6.42
C GLU A 29 -6.46 -20.59 -5.27
N LEU A 30 -6.60 -19.49 -4.50
CA LEU A 30 -7.55 -19.39 -3.39
C LEU A 30 -8.98 -19.64 -3.88
N ASN A 31 -9.59 -20.71 -3.37
CA ASN A 31 -10.99 -21.03 -3.61
C ASN A 31 -11.82 -20.65 -2.37
N LEU A 32 -12.07 -19.34 -2.23
CA LEU A 32 -12.86 -18.78 -1.14
C LEU A 32 -14.33 -18.66 -1.55
N PRO A 33 -15.30 -18.91 -0.63
CA PRO A 33 -16.71 -18.68 -0.90
C PRO A 33 -17.00 -17.23 -1.30
N ASN A 34 -16.25 -16.27 -0.73
CA ASN A 34 -16.29 -14.88 -1.14
C ASN A 34 -14.91 -14.25 -1.17
N MET A 35 -14.58 -13.60 -2.29
CA MET A 35 -13.26 -12.99 -2.48
C MET A 35 -12.98 -11.79 -1.56
N TRP A 36 -14.01 -11.16 -0.96
CA TRP A 36 -13.80 -10.07 -0.01
C TRP A 36 -12.99 -10.53 1.22
N GLU A 37 -13.05 -11.82 1.56
CA GLU A 37 -12.27 -12.43 2.64
C GLU A 37 -10.75 -12.32 2.40
N ALA A 38 -10.30 -12.26 1.14
CA ALA A 38 -8.90 -11.99 0.79
C ALA A 38 -8.66 -10.50 0.52
N TYR A 39 -9.53 -9.85 -0.24
CA TYR A 39 -9.30 -8.46 -0.66
C TYR A 39 -9.45 -7.44 0.47
N ALA A 40 -10.40 -7.61 1.40
CA ALA A 40 -10.58 -6.68 2.52
C ALA A 40 -9.35 -6.64 3.45
N PRO A 41 -8.83 -7.77 3.97
CA PRO A 41 -7.61 -7.73 4.78
C PRO A 41 -6.38 -7.26 3.99
N MET A 42 -6.30 -7.56 2.69
CA MET A 42 -5.26 -6.99 1.81
C MET A 42 -5.30 -5.46 1.83
N PHE A 43 -6.46 -4.83 1.57
CA PHE A 43 -6.56 -3.37 1.55
C PHE A 43 -6.33 -2.73 2.93
N ILE A 44 -6.76 -3.37 4.02
CA ILE A 44 -6.43 -2.92 5.39
C ILE A 44 -4.91 -2.92 5.60
N THR A 45 -4.24 -4.00 5.20
CA THR A 45 -2.78 -4.14 5.32
C THR A 45 -2.05 -3.07 4.49
N ILE A 46 -2.48 -2.84 3.25
CA ILE A 46 -1.90 -1.81 2.37
C ILE A 46 -2.10 -0.42 2.96
N TYR A 47 -3.28 -0.13 3.51
CA TYR A 47 -3.55 1.15 4.15
C TYR A 47 -2.57 1.40 5.31
N ILE A 48 -2.45 0.45 6.24
CA ILE A 48 -1.54 0.55 7.39
C ILE A 48 -0.09 0.72 6.91
N LEU A 49 0.33 -0.11 5.95
CA LEU A 49 1.68 -0.05 5.37
C LEU A 49 1.96 1.31 4.71
N THR A 50 0.98 1.85 3.98
CA THR A 50 1.11 3.15 3.31
C THR A 50 1.28 4.27 4.32
N GLN A 51 0.48 4.29 5.39
CA GLN A 51 0.59 5.30 6.45
C GLN A 51 1.92 5.18 7.21
N TRP A 52 2.35 3.94 7.51
CA TRP A 52 3.60 3.70 8.23
C TRP A 52 4.83 4.12 7.42
N LEU A 53 4.91 3.71 6.15
CA LEU A 53 6.01 4.09 5.27
C LEU A 53 6.05 5.60 5.04
N ASP A 54 4.90 6.23 4.76
CA ASP A 54 4.88 7.68 4.53
C ASP A 54 5.37 8.47 5.76
N ARG A 55 4.96 8.07 6.97
CA ARG A 55 5.45 8.66 8.23
C ARG A 55 6.95 8.46 8.37
N LYS A 56 7.44 7.23 8.19
CA LYS A 56 8.86 6.89 8.29
C LYS A 56 9.70 7.78 7.37
N PHE A 57 9.30 7.95 6.11
CA PHE A 57 10.04 8.81 5.17
C PHE A 57 9.92 10.30 5.49
N ASN A 58 8.79 10.76 6.04
CA ASN A 58 8.65 12.13 6.50
C ASN A 58 9.54 12.44 7.71
N ASP A 59 9.64 11.53 8.68
CA ASP A 59 10.50 11.71 9.84
C ASP A 59 11.97 11.79 9.43
N GLN A 60 12.40 10.97 8.47
CA GLN A 60 13.74 11.04 7.89
C GLN A 60 14.01 12.37 7.17
N SER A 61 12.99 12.98 6.55
CA SER A 61 13.16 14.31 5.92
C SER A 61 13.29 15.47 6.91
N LYS A 62 12.85 15.30 8.17
CA LYS A 62 12.99 16.33 9.21
C LYS A 62 14.35 16.30 9.93
N LEU A 63 15.10 15.21 9.80
CA LEU A 63 16.42 15.02 10.39
C LEU A 63 17.57 15.50 9.49
N LYS A 64 17.25 15.91 8.25
CA LYS A 64 18.17 16.54 7.29
C LYS A 64 17.92 18.04 7.24
#